data_AF-A0A7C3K4P9-F1
#
_entry.id   AF-A0A7C3K4P9-F1
#
_cell.length_a   1.000
_cell.length_b   1.000
_cell.length_c   1.000
_cell.angle_alpha   90.00
_cell.angle_beta   90.00
_cell.angle_gamma   90.00
#
_symmetry.space_group_name_H-M   'P 1'
#
loop_
_entity.id
_entity.type
_entity.pdbx_description
1 polymer ?
#
loop_
_entity_poly.entity_id
_entity_poly.type
_entity_poly.pdbx_seq_one_letter_code
_entity_poly.pdbx_strand_id
1 'polypeptide(L)'
;QNVDIIKKPKGDSKVQLGSVVKLKDDSAKNKQFQVVGTVEADPLNGKISDESPIGKALMNKKVGDAVEISTPAETTKYKIVEIS
;
A
#
# COMPACT_ATOMS: atom_id res chain seq x y z
N GLN A 1 10.73 17.08 -32.64
CA GLN A 1 11.18 16.50 -31.36
C GLN A 1 10.13 15.47 -30.92
N ASN A 2 10.56 14.29 -30.48
CA ASN A 2 9.70 13.16 -30.09
C ASN A 2 8.70 13.55 -29.00
N VAL A 3 7.40 13.47 -29.30
CA VAL A 3 6.33 13.39 -28.30
C VAL A 3 5.91 11.93 -28.24
N ASP A 4 6.51 11.20 -27.29
CA ASP A 4 6.08 9.85 -27.00
C ASP A 4 4.73 9.88 -26.27
N ILE A 5 3.82 9.08 -26.80
CA ILE A 5 2.42 8.98 -26.45
C ILE A 5 2.32 8.22 -25.12
N ILE A 6 2.41 8.93 -23.99
CA ILE A 6 2.05 8.36 -22.69
C ILE A 6 0.58 8.66 -22.40
N LYS A 7 -0.25 7.77 -22.93
CA LYS A 7 -1.49 7.28 -22.32
C LYS A 7 -1.66 7.80 -20.88
N LYS A 8 -2.69 8.61 -20.62
CA LYS A 8 -3.14 8.89 -19.25
C LYS A 8 -3.95 7.67 -18.74
N PRO A 9 -3.43 6.81 -17.85
CA PRO A 9 -4.26 6.26 -16.78
C PRO A 9 -4.00 7.10 -15.54
N LYS A 10 -5.07 7.63 -14.91
CA LYS A 10 -5.12 8.18 -13.54
C LYS A 10 -3.77 8.25 -12.82
N GLY A 11 -3.13 9.41 -12.88
CA GLY A 11 -1.78 9.65 -12.38
C GLY A 11 -1.65 9.31 -10.89
N ASP A 12 -0.55 8.63 -10.59
CA ASP A 12 -0.07 8.24 -9.26
C ASP A 12 -1.00 7.32 -8.45
N SER A 13 -1.20 6.09 -8.91
CA SER A 13 -1.54 4.97 -8.01
C SER A 13 -0.33 4.60 -7.13
N LYS A 14 0.31 5.59 -6.52
CA LYS A 14 1.34 5.41 -5.51
C LYS A 14 0.67 5.53 -4.15
N VAL A 15 1.07 4.69 -3.21
CA VAL A 15 0.59 4.83 -1.83
C VAL A 15 1.16 6.11 -1.23
N GLN A 16 0.28 6.97 -0.76
CA GLN A 16 0.59 8.21 -0.04
C GLN A 16 -0.12 8.24 1.31
N LEU A 17 0.17 9.26 2.12
CA LEU A 17 -0.56 9.49 3.36
C LEU A 17 -2.04 9.74 3.04
N GLY A 18 -2.93 9.03 3.73
CA GLY A 18 -4.37 9.03 3.51
C GLY A 18 -4.86 7.97 2.52
N SER A 19 -3.97 7.36 1.72
CA SER A 19 -4.36 6.38 0.70
C SER A 19 -4.83 5.06 1.30
N VAL A 20 -5.85 4.47 0.67
CA VAL A 20 -6.37 3.15 1.03
C VAL A 20 -5.76 2.12 0.09
N VAL A 21 -5.03 1.18 0.67
CA VAL A 21 -4.30 0.14 -0.05
C VAL A 21 -4.96 -1.21 0.21
N LYS A 22 -5.32 -1.89 -0.87
CA LYS A 22 -5.85 -3.25 -0.80
C LYS A 22 -4.74 -4.23 -1.15
N LEU A 23 -4.41 -5.05 -0.18
CA LEU A 23 -3.41 -6.10 -0.23
C LEU A 23 -4.09 -7.45 -0.45
N LYS A 24 -3.42 -8.35 -1.16
CA LYS A 24 -3.83 -9.73 -1.33
C LYS A 24 -2.70 -10.65 -0.93
N ASP A 25 -3.01 -11.58 -0.05
CA ASP A 25 -2.12 -12.65 0.40
C ASP A 25 -2.10 -13.83 -0.59
N ASP A 26 -1.13 -14.72 -0.46
CA ASP A 26 -1.05 -15.99 -1.21
C ASP A 26 -2.28 -16.88 -0.93
N SER A 27 -2.82 -16.82 0.30
CA SER A 27 -4.08 -17.49 0.68
C SER A 27 -5.34 -16.88 0.04
N ALA A 28 -5.19 -16.06 -1.01
CA ALA A 28 -6.24 -15.30 -1.69
C ALA A 28 -7.07 -14.36 -0.80
N LYS A 29 -6.64 -14.12 0.45
CA LYS A 29 -7.29 -13.21 1.38
C LYS A 29 -6.97 -11.77 1.01
N ASN A 30 -8.02 -11.00 0.74
CA ASN A 30 -7.92 -9.56 0.55
C ASN A 30 -7.95 -8.86 1.91
N LYS A 31 -6.98 -7.97 2.15
CA LYS A 31 -6.84 -7.17 3.35
C LYS A 31 -6.73 -5.71 2.93
N GLN A 32 -7.50 -4.85 3.56
CA GLN A 32 -7.50 -3.43 3.25
C GLN A 32 -6.86 -2.68 4.42
N PHE A 33 -5.94 -1.79 4.10
CA PHE A 33 -5.27 -0.94 5.07
C PHE A 33 -5.27 0.50 4.59
N GLN A 34 -5.40 1.45 5.51
CA GLN A 34 -5.29 2.86 5.18
C GLN A 34 -4.02 3.42 5.79
N VAL A 35 -3.14 3.98 4.94
CA VAL A 35 -1.95 4.68 5.40
C VAL A 35 -2.40 6.03 5.94
N VAL A 36 -2.08 6.33 7.18
CA VAL A 36 -2.40 7.60 7.85
C VAL A 36 -1.18 8.09 8.61
N GLY A 37 -1.22 9.33 9.10
CA GLY A 37 -0.14 9.84 9.95
C GLY A 37 -0.13 9.17 11.33
N THR A 38 1.00 9.24 12.03
CA THR A 38 1.19 8.67 13.37
C THR A 38 0.10 9.08 14.37
N VAL A 39 -0.42 10.30 14.27
CA VAL A 39 -1.48 10.82 15.15
C VAL A 39 -2.84 10.15 14.89
N GLU A 40 -3.13 9.77 13.65
CA GLU A 40 -4.42 9.23 13.20
C GLU A 40 -4.41 7.70 13.05
N ALA A 41 -3.27 7.08 13.32
CA ALA A 41 -3.05 5.66 13.17
C ALA A 41 -3.84 4.87 14.21
N ASP A 42 -4.61 3.91 13.69
CA ASP A 42 -5.48 3.07 14.49
C ASP A 42 -5.40 1.63 13.95
N PRO A 43 -4.47 0.81 14.47
CA PRO A 43 -4.27 -0.56 13.98
C PRO A 43 -5.48 -1.46 14.24
N LEU A 44 -6.33 -1.11 15.22
CA LEU A 44 -7.58 -1.83 15.51
C LEU A 44 -8.60 -1.64 14.37
N ASN A 45 -8.62 -0.46 13.76
CA ASN A 45 -9.49 -0.12 12.63
C ASN A 45 -8.81 -0.33 11.25
N GLY A 46 -7.61 -0.93 11.21
CA GLY A 46 -6.89 -1.15 9.96
C GLY A 46 -6.22 0.11 9.37
N LYS A 47 -6.05 1.15 10.19
CA LYS A 47 -5.30 2.36 9.85
C LYS A 47 -3.86 2.20 10.36
N ILE A 48 -2.89 2.26 9.47
CA ILE A 48 -1.47 2.08 9.80
C ILE A 48 -0.73 3.39 9.62
N SER A 49 0.12 3.74 10.60
CA SER A 49 0.99 4.91 10.51
C SER A 49 1.97 4.76 9.36
N ASP A 50 2.33 5.85 8.69
CA ASP A 50 3.46 5.85 7.76
C ASP A 50 4.80 5.46 8.43
N GLU A 51 4.95 5.73 9.73
CA GLU A 51 6.09 5.30 10.54
C GLU A 51 6.10 3.80 10.88
N SER A 52 4.98 3.10 10.72
CA SER A 52 4.92 1.65 10.95
C SER A 52 5.65 0.90 9.85
N PRO A 53 6.23 -0.29 10.13
CA PRO A 53 6.90 -1.11 9.10
C PRO A 53 5.99 -1.43 7.92
N ILE A 54 4.68 -1.60 8.18
CA ILE A 54 3.66 -1.78 7.14
C ILE A 54 3.52 -0.51 6.28
N GLY A 55 3.31 0.65 6.90
CA GLY A 55 3.15 1.93 6.20
C GLY A 55 4.38 2.25 5.36
N LYS A 56 5.59 2.10 5.92
CA LYS A 56 6.86 2.29 5.21
C LYS A 56 7.05 1.33 4.04
N ALA A 57 6.67 0.05 4.21
CA ALA A 57 6.76 -0.94 3.14
C ALA A 57 5.79 -0.66 1.99
N LEU A 58 4.65 -0.04 2.29
CA LEU A 58 3.64 0.37 1.32
C LEU A 58 3.95 1.72 0.68
N MET A 59 4.59 2.65 1.40
CA MET A 59 4.83 4.01 0.94
C MET A 59 5.58 4.03 -0.40
N ASN A 60 5.14 4.87 -1.34
CA ASN A 60 5.67 4.94 -2.72
C ASN A 60 5.52 3.66 -3.57
N LYS A 61 4.85 2.61 -3.07
CA LYS A 61 4.52 1.43 -3.87
C LYS A 61 3.32 1.68 -4.77
N LYS A 62 3.18 0.85 -5.79
CA LYS A 62 2.11 0.95 -6.79
C LYS A 62 1.22 -0.28 -6.83
N VAL A 63 0.05 -0.14 -7.46
CA VAL A 63 -0.81 -1.29 -7.78
C VAL A 63 -0.03 -2.31 -8.60
N GLY A 64 -0.11 -3.58 -8.21
CA GLY A 64 0.60 -4.71 -8.79
C GLY A 64 1.96 -5.01 -8.16
N ASP A 65 2.49 -4.10 -7.32
CA ASP A 65 3.76 -4.31 -6.61
C ASP A 65 3.58 -5.29 -5.44
N ALA A 66 4.60 -6.11 -5.20
CA ALA A 66 4.66 -6.98 -4.04
C ALA A 66 5.40 -6.26 -2.90
N VAL A 67 4.85 -6.35 -1.71
CA VAL A 67 5.44 -5.84 -0.47
C VAL A 67 5.61 -7.00 0.48
N GLU A 68 6.78 -7.08 1.10
CA GLU A 68 7.05 -8.04 2.15
C GLU A 68 6.89 -7.32 3.47
N ILE A 69 5.92 -7.75 4.27
CA ILE A 69 5.66 -7.18 5.57
C ILE A 69 6.28 -8.11 6.61
N SER A 70 7.37 -7.66 7.22
CA SER A 70 7.97 -8.31 8.39
C SER A 70 7.33 -7.74 9.65
N THR A 71 6.44 -8.52 10.25
CA THR A 71 5.98 -8.27 11.62
C THR A 71 6.85 -9.07 12.59
N PRO A 72 6.97 -8.68 13.88
CA PRO A 72 7.77 -9.43 14.85
C PRO A 72 7.29 -10.88 15.07
N ALA A 73 6.06 -11.22 14.66
CA ALA A 73 5.54 -12.58 14.70
C ALA A 73 5.86 -13.36 13.42
N GLU A 74 5.75 -12.74 12.25
CA GLU A 74 5.88 -13.43 10.95
C GLU A 74 6.19 -12.44 9.80
N THR A 75 6.89 -12.94 8.77
CA THR A 75 7.08 -12.23 7.50
C THR A 75 6.12 -12.76 6.45
N THR A 76 5.21 -11.91 6.00
CA THR A 76 4.17 -12.29 5.03
C THR A 76 4.25 -11.41 3.79
N LYS A 77 4.21 -12.03 2.61
CA LYS A 77 4.20 -11.33 1.32
C LYS A 77 2.79 -10.98 0.92
N TYR A 78 2.59 -9.70 0.65
CA TYR A 78 1.34 -9.16 0.15
C TYR A 78 1.53 -8.54 -1.21
N LYS A 79 0.51 -8.66 -2.07
CA LYS A 79 0.47 -7.98 -3.37
C LYS A 79 -0.54 -6.86 -3.33
N ILE A 80 -0.14 -5.67 -3.74
CA ILE A 80 -1.06 -4.54 -3.85
C ILE A 80 -1.95 -4.80 -5.06
N VAL A 81 -3.24 -4.98 -4.82
CA VAL A 81 -4.22 -5.21 -5.89
C VAL A 81 -4.98 -3.94 -6.25
N GLU A 82 -5.06 -2.98 -5.34
CA GLU A 82 -5.81 -1.74 -5.52
C GLU A 82 -5.27 -0.64 -4.59
N ILE A 83 -5.29 0.60 -5.08
CA ILE A 83 -5.01 1.82 -4.31
C ILE A 83 -6.14 2.80 -4.61
N SER A 84 -6.68 3.45 -3.59
CA SER A 84 -7.72 4.48 -3.69
C SER A 84 -7.41 5.70 -2.83
#